data_AF-A0A371RV26-F1
#
_entry.id   AF-A0A371RV26-F1
#
_cell.length_a   1.000
_cell.length_b   1.000
_cell.length_c   1.000
_cell.angle_alpha   90.00
_cell.angle_beta   90.00
_cell.angle_gamma   90.00
#
_symmetry.space_group_name_H-M   'P 1'
#
loop_
_entity.id
_entity.type
_entity.pdbx_description
1 polymer ?
#
loop_
_entity_poly.entity_id
_entity_poly.type
_entity_poly.pdbx_seq_one_letter_code
_entity_poly.pdbx_strand_id
1 'polypeptide(L)'
;MFRLEFVNSFTQEVIRQVEYQDKDKGYIDSLLSTLRSAKEDIILFDNILNPYTVRYLTHVVVRENDVKTFRVLFKVKPSNKEVKIKSRF
;
A
#
# COMPACT_ATOMS: atom_id res chain seq x y z
N MET A 1 10.65 4.83 14.17
CA MET A 1 9.71 5.18 13.07
C MET A 1 9.99 4.31 11.87
N PHE A 2 8.98 4.01 11.07
CA PHE A 2 9.15 3.25 9.84
C PHE A 2 8.20 3.76 8.74
N ARG A 3 8.53 3.43 7.50
CA ARG A 3 7.79 3.85 6.31
C ARG A 3 7.13 2.64 5.66
N LEU A 4 5.92 2.82 5.16
CA LEU A 4 5.21 1.85 4.33
C LEU A 4 5.03 2.45 2.93
N GLU A 5 5.50 1.75 1.92
CA GLU A 5 5.36 2.14 0.51
C GLU A 5 4.54 1.10 -0.24
N PHE A 6 3.52 1.56 -0.97
CA PHE A 6 2.77 0.75 -1.91
C PHE A 6 3.33 1.01 -3.30
N VAL A 7 3.94 -0.01 -3.90
CA VAL A 7 4.78 0.15 -5.09
C VAL A 7 4.22 -0.69 -6.24
N ASN A 8 4.18 -0.11 -7.44
CA ASN A 8 3.94 -0.85 -8.66
C ASN A 8 5.17 -1.70 -8.98
N SER A 9 5.03 -3.03 -8.95
CA SER A 9 6.14 -3.96 -9.17
C SER A 9 6.76 -3.88 -10.58
N PHE A 10 6.03 -3.35 -11.56
CA PHE A 10 6.48 -3.30 -12.96
C PHE A 10 7.18 -1.99 -13.29
N THR A 11 6.65 -0.87 -12.80
CA THR A 11 7.21 0.47 -13.06
C THR A 11 8.11 0.99 -11.94
N GLN A 12 8.10 0.34 -10.77
CA GLN A 12 8.77 0.77 -9.54
C GLN A 12 8.26 2.10 -8.96
N GLU A 13 7.14 2.60 -9.48
CA GLU A 13 6.48 3.80 -8.99
C GLU A 13 5.87 3.59 -7.60
N VAL A 14 6.08 4.54 -6.69
CA VAL A 14 5.43 4.58 -5.38
C VAL A 14 4.06 5.24 -5.52
N ILE A 15 3.01 4.44 -5.40
CA ILE A 15 1.61 4.88 -5.52
C ILE A 15 1.17 5.62 -4.26
N ARG A 16 1.60 5.11 -3.11
CA ARG A 16 1.28 5.66 -1.80
C ARG A 16 2.41 5.42 -0.84
N GLN A 17 2.64 6.41 0.02
CA GLN A 17 3.61 6.34 1.10
C GLN A 17 2.95 6.82 2.38
N VAL A 18 3.17 6.09 3.47
CA VAL A 18 2.70 6.47 4.80
C VAL A 18 3.80 6.22 5.81
N GLU A 19 3.99 7.16 6.73
CA GLU A 19 4.92 7.05 7.84
C GLU A 19 4.18 6.65 9.11
N TYR A 20 4.80 5.78 9.89
CA TYR A 20 4.23 5.18 11.10
C TYR A 20 5.25 5.22 12.24
N GLN A 21 4.73 5.17 13.47
CA GLN A 21 5.55 5.08 14.67
C GLN A 21 5.80 3.61 15.04
N ASP A 22 6.83 3.34 15.84
CA ASP A 22 7.19 1.95 16.17
C ASP A 22 6.10 1.20 16.93
N LYS A 23 5.24 1.94 17.64
CA LYS A 23 4.03 1.40 18.30
C LYS A 23 3.02 0.79 17.31
N ASP A 24 3.04 1.23 16.05
CA ASP A 24 2.12 0.77 15.00
C ASP A 24 2.63 -0.49 14.29
N LYS A 25 3.78 -1.04 14.69
CA LYS A 25 4.41 -2.20 14.04
C LYS A 25 3.45 -3.41 13.96
N GLY A 26 2.70 -3.68 15.02
CA GLY A 26 1.74 -4.79 15.04
C GLY A 26 0.62 -4.63 14.00
N TYR A 27 0.22 -3.39 13.68
CA TYR A 27 -0.74 -3.11 12.62
C TYR A 27 -0.16 -3.47 11.24
N ILE A 28 1.10 -3.14 10.98
CA ILE A 28 1.76 -3.50 9.70
C ILE A 28 1.91 -5.01 9.56
N ASP A 29 2.34 -5.71 10.61
CA ASP A 29 2.49 -7.16 10.55
C ASP A 29 1.14 -7.84 10.24
N SER A 30 0.05 -7.35 10.83
CA SER A 30 -1.32 -7.80 10.54
C SER A 30 -1.76 -7.46 9.10
N LEU A 31 -1.48 -6.24 8.63
CA LEU A 31 -1.76 -5.82 7.26
C LEU A 31 -1.05 -6.73 6.24
N LEU A 32 0.25 -6.96 6.43
CA LEU A 32 1.05 -7.80 5.53
C LEU A 32 0.59 -9.26 5.54
N SER A 33 0.18 -9.79 6.70
CA SER A 33 -0.41 -11.13 6.82
C SER A 33 -1.74 -11.24 6.06
N THR A 34 -2.59 -10.21 6.21
CA THR A 34 -3.88 -10.11 5.50
C THR A 34 -3.66 -10.06 3.99
N LEU A 35 -2.72 -9.23 3.52
CA LEU A 35 -2.38 -9.11 2.11
C LEU A 35 -1.84 -10.41 1.51
N ARG A 36 -1.02 -11.16 2.25
CA ARG A 36 -0.53 -12.49 1.83
C ARG A 36 -1.66 -13.51 1.68
N SER A 37 -2.71 -13.38 2.48
CA SER A 37 -3.86 -14.29 2.47
C SER A 37 -4.95 -13.88 1.47
N ALA A 38 -4.93 -12.62 1.01
CA ALA A 38 -5.88 -12.10 0.04
C ALA A 38 -5.67 -12.79 -1.32
N LYS A 39 -6.73 -13.45 -1.81
CA LYS A 39 -6.75 -14.08 -3.15
C LYS A 39 -7.33 -13.18 -4.23
N GLU A 40 -7.95 -12.09 -3.82
CA GLU A 40 -8.68 -11.17 -4.69
C GLU A 40 -7.92 -9.86 -4.90
N ASP A 41 -8.29 -9.16 -5.97
CA ASP A 41 -7.80 -7.81 -6.23
C ASP A 41 -8.44 -6.84 -5.22
N ILE A 42 -7.62 -5.98 -4.65
CA ILE A 42 -8.04 -4.97 -3.67
C ILE A 42 -8.01 -3.57 -4.31
N ILE A 43 -8.76 -2.64 -3.72
CA ILE A 43 -8.72 -1.23 -4.14
C ILE A 43 -7.74 -0.47 -3.26
N LEU A 44 -6.77 0.17 -3.88
CA LEU A 44 -5.83 1.08 -3.25
C LEU A 44 -6.07 2.49 -3.77
N PHE A 45 -6.10 3.46 -2.88
CA PHE A 45 -6.13 4.87 -3.25
C PHE A 45 -4.73 5.46 -3.12
N ASP A 46 -4.30 6.25 -4.10
CA ASP A 46 -3.10 7.07 -3.98
C ASP A 46 -3.32 8.25 -3.00
N ASN A 47 -2.32 9.11 -2.88
CA ASN A 47 -2.36 10.27 -1.98
C ASN A 47 -3.39 11.34 -2.42
N ILE A 48 -3.85 11.33 -3.67
CA ILE A 48 -4.83 12.26 -4.22
C ILE A 48 -6.19 11.59 -4.47
N LEU A 49 -6.41 10.41 -3.87
CA LEU A 49 -7.65 9.62 -3.92
C LEU A 49 -8.01 9.05 -5.29
N ASN A 50 -7.05 8.84 -6.20
CA ASN A 50 -7.32 8.05 -7.40
C ASN A 50 -7.37 6.55 -7.04
N PRO A 51 -8.39 5.82 -7.51
CA PRO A 51 -8.51 4.40 -7.23
C PRO A 51 -7.67 3.57 -8.20
N TYR A 52 -6.94 2.61 -7.64
CA TYR A 52 -6.21 1.57 -8.34
C TYR A 52 -6.73 0.20 -7.93
N THR A 53 -6.88 -0.69 -8.91
CA THR A 53 -7.07 -2.11 -8.63
C THR A 53 -5.69 -2.74 -8.52
N VAL A 54 -5.39 -3.30 -7.35
CA VAL A 54 -4.06 -3.84 -7.06
C VAL A 54 -4.14 -5.28 -6.57
N ARG A 55 -3.16 -6.09 -6.98
CA ARG A 55 -2.97 -7.46 -6.49
C ARG A 55 -1.64 -7.55 -5.77
N TYR A 56 -1.68 -7.95 -4.51
CA TYR A 56 -0.46 -8.15 -3.72
C TYR A 56 0.40 -9.24 -4.36
N LEU A 57 1.69 -8.96 -4.51
CA LEU A 57 2.66 -9.94 -5.00
C LEU A 57 3.59 -10.37 -3.87
N THR A 58 4.26 -9.40 -3.25
CA THR A 58 5.22 -9.64 -2.17
C THR A 58 5.51 -8.33 -1.43
N HIS A 59 6.38 -8.37 -0.44
CA HIS A 59 7.00 -7.18 0.14
C HIS A 59 8.46 -7.42 0.45
N VAL A 60 9.22 -6.34 0.49
CA VAL A 60 10.61 -6.33 0.94
C VAL A 60 10.77 -5.28 2.04
N VAL A 61 11.75 -5.51 2.90
CA VAL A 61 12.12 -4.57 3.95
C VAL A 61 13.48 -4.01 3.61
N VAL A 62 13.54 -2.70 3.42
CA VAL A 62 14.76 -1.97 3.10
C VAL A 62 15.09 -1.07 4.29
N ARG A 63 16.37 -0.79 4.52
CA ARG A 63 16.82 0.16 5.52
C ARG A 63 17.62 1.25 4.83
N GLU A 64 17.10 2.48 4.83
CA GLU A 64 17.74 3.65 4.21
C GLU A 64 17.87 4.74 5.27
N ASN A 65 19.07 5.25 5.51
CA ASN A 65 19.32 6.37 6.45
C ASN A 65 18.64 6.18 7.82
N ASP A 66 18.80 4.99 8.42
CA ASP A 66 18.17 4.55 9.68
C ASP A 66 16.63 4.41 9.68
N VAL A 67 15.97 4.71 8.56
CA VAL A 67 14.54 4.48 8.39
C VAL A 67 14.31 3.06 7.85
N LYS A 68 13.49 2.29 8.56
CA LYS A 68 13.02 0.99 8.08
C LYS A 68 11.84 1.23 7.13
N THR A 69 11.94 0.76 5.89
CA THR A 69 10.93 0.92 4.85
C THR A 69 10.38 -0.45 4.44
N PHE A 70 9.07 -0.64 4.60
CA PHE A 70 8.34 -1.80 4.07
C PHE A 70 7.81 -1.45 2.69
N ARG A 71 8.43 -2.01 1.64
CA ARG A 71 7.99 -1.82 0.26
C ARG A 71 7.08 -2.97 -0.13
N VAL A 72 5.79 -2.68 -0.25
CA VAL A 72 4.75 -3.64 -0.61
C VAL A 72 4.54 -3.58 -2.12
N LEU A 73 4.87 -4.67 -2.80
CA LEU A 73 4.87 -4.75 -4.26
C LEU A 73 3.53 -5.28 -4.76
N PHE A 74 2.91 -4.52 -5.64
CA PHE A 74 1.63 -4.84 -6.26
C PHE A 74 1.73 -4.94 -7.78
N LYS A 75 0.91 -5.80 -8.37
CA LYS A 75 0.47 -5.63 -9.76
C LYS A 75 -0.65 -4.60 -9.76
N VAL A 76 -0.48 -3.52 -10.52
CA VAL A 76 -1.34 -2.34 -10.42
C VAL A 76 -2.02 -2.10 -11.75
N LYS A 77 -3.30 -1.74 -11.70
CA LYS A 77 -4.07 -1.27 -12.84
C LYS A 77 -4.92 -0.07 -12.42
N PRO A 78 -5.08 0.96 -13.27
CA PRO A 78 -6.09 1.99 -13.04
C PRO A 78 -7.45 1.34 -12.80
N SER A 79 -8.18 1.81 -11.79
CA SER A 79 -9.52 1.31 -11.53
C SER A 79 -10.53 2.16 -12.29
N ASN A 80 -11.41 1.51 -13.06
CA ASN A 80 -12.57 2.17 -13.68
C ASN A 80 -13.74 2.32 -12.68
N LYS A 81 -13.54 1.96 -11.40
CA LYS A 81 -14.59 2.12 -10.39
C LYS A 81 -14.69 3.61 -10.03
N GLU A 82 -15.80 4.24 -10.42
CA GLU A 82 -16.17 5.55 -9.91
C GLU A 82 -16.45 5.46 -8.41
N VAL A 83 -15.54 6.00 -7.60
CA VAL A 83 -15.75 6.10 -6.15
C VAL A 83 -16.47 7.43 -5.90
N LYS A 84 -17.81 7.39 -5.88
CA LYS A 84 -18.62 8.53 -5.46
C LYS A 84 -18.41 8.76 -3.96
N ILE A 85 -17.57 9.74 -3.62
CA ILE A 85 -17.43 10.23 -2.25
C ILE A 85 -18.76 10.89 -1.89
N LYS A 86 -19.64 10.18 -1.17
CA LYS A 86 -20.81 10.80 -0.55
C LYS A 86 -20.31 11.62 0.65
N SER A 87 -20.02 12.90 0.43
CA SER A 87 -19.87 13.84 1.55
C SER A 87 -21.24 14.03 2.18
N ARG A 88 -21.47 13.45 3.36
CA ARG A 88 -22.52 13.92 4.26
C ARG A 88 -21.96 15.14 4.99
N PHE A 89 -22.19 16.31 4.42
CA PHE A 89 -22.24 17.56 5.18
C PHE A 89 -23.68 17.77 5.64
#